data_AF-A0A838BAW4-F1
#
_entry.id   AF-A0A838BAW4-F1
#
_cell.length_a   1.000
_cell.length_b   1.000
_cell.length_c   1.000
_cell.angle_alpha   90.00
_cell.angle_beta   90.00
_cell.angle_gamma   90.00
#
_symmetry.space_group_name_H-M   'P 1'
#
loop_
_entity.id
_entity.type
_entity.pdbx_description
1 polymer ?
#
loop_
_entity_poly.entity_id
_entity_poly.type
_entity_poly.pdbx_seq_one_letter_code
_entity_poly.pdbx_strand_id
1 'polypeptide(L)' 'MPRGRFNRTCLSPHDLAICEHVFDQVCADEHLNPLGPDAEILAVMVVAIFRNARTSERELLEAVRSRRQKVAGSDP' A
#
# COMPACT_ATOMS: atom_id res chain seq x y z
N MET A 1 0.38 4.37 -19.44
CA MET A 1 -0.59 5.10 -18.59
C MET A 1 -1.77 4.18 -18.23
N PRO A 2 -1.83 3.56 -17.05
CA PRO A 2 -3.11 3.15 -16.45
C PRO A 2 -3.59 4.31 -15.56
N ARG A 3 -4.61 5.04 -15.98
CA ARG A 3 -6.02 4.87 -15.57
C ARG A 3 -6.22 5.14 -14.08
N GLY A 4 -6.45 6.41 -13.78
CA GLY A 4 -6.89 6.85 -12.48
C GLY A 4 -8.23 6.24 -12.07
N ARG A 5 -8.30 5.87 -10.79
CA ARG A 5 -9.51 6.04 -9.97
C ARG A 5 -9.20 6.07 -8.47
N PHE A 6 -8.14 6.75 -8.04
CA PHE A 6 -7.95 7.11 -6.63
C PHE A 6 -8.62 8.47 -6.38
N ASN A 7 -9.95 8.51 -6.40
CA ASN A 7 -10.71 9.74 -6.12
C ASN A 7 -11.67 9.55 -4.93
N ARG A 8 -11.22 8.85 -3.87
CA ARG A 8 -12.04 8.63 -2.65
C ARG A 8 -11.30 8.65 -1.32
N THR A 9 -10.02 8.99 -1.29
CA THR A 9 -9.26 9.19 -0.06
C THR A 9 -8.77 10.62 -0.04
N CYS A 10 -9.17 11.38 0.98
CA CYS A 10 -8.86 12.79 1.18
C CYS A 10 -7.38 12.99 1.56
N LEU A 11 -6.48 12.45 0.74
CA LEU A 11 -5.03 12.58 0.90
C LEU A 11 -4.60 13.83 0.16
N SER A 12 -3.66 14.58 0.74
CA SER A 12 -3.00 15.63 -0.01
C SER A 12 -2.20 15.02 -1.16
N PRO A 13 -1.89 15.75 -2.24
CA PRO A 13 -1.06 15.24 -3.33
C PRO A 13 0.29 14.68 -2.83
N HIS A 14 0.82 15.24 -1.75
CA HIS A 14 2.04 14.75 -1.11
C HIS A 14 1.85 13.39 -0.44
N ASP A 15 0.77 13.25 0.34
CA ASP A 15 0.44 11.99 1.02
C ASP A 15 0.12 10.86 0.03
N LEU A 16 -0.53 11.22 -1.10
CA LEU A 16 -0.81 10.27 -2.17
C LEU A 16 0.49 9.76 -2.79
N ALA A 17 1.46 10.63 -3.06
CA ALA A 17 2.76 10.23 -3.60
C ALA A 17 3.52 9.27 -2.66
N ILE A 18 3.44 9.49 -1.35
CA ILE A 18 4.02 8.58 -0.34
C ILE A 18 3.33 7.20 -0.41
N CYS A 19 1.99 7.18 -0.47
CA CYS A 19 1.24 5.93 -0.56
C CYS A 19 1.54 5.17 -1.87
N GLU A 20 1.61 5.87 -2.99
CA GLU A 20 1.95 5.30 -4.30
C GLU A 20 3.38 4.73 -4.29
N HIS A 21 4.36 5.43 -3.71
CA HIS A 21 5.73 4.94 -3.69
C HIS A 21 5.88 3.65 -2.87
N VAL A 22 5.25 3.59 -1.69
CA VAL A 22 5.22 2.39 -0.85
C VAL A 22 4.49 1.25 -1.56
N PHE A 23 3.38 1.53 -2.21
CA PHE A 23 2.62 0.55 -2.97
C PHE A 23 3.46 -0.06 -4.11
N ASP A 24 4.09 0.77 -4.93
CA ASP A 24 4.92 0.33 -6.06
C ASP A 24 6.12 -0.47 -5.58
N GLN A 25 6.76 -0.05 -4.47
CA GLN A 25 7.89 -0.76 -3.89
C GLN A 25 7.49 -2.16 -3.40
N VAL A 26 6.37 -2.29 -2.68
CA VAL A 26 5.90 -3.60 -2.21
C VAL A 26 5.45 -4.48 -3.37
N CYS A 27 4.80 -3.90 -4.39
CA CYS A 27 4.48 -4.62 -5.62
C CYS A 27 5.74 -5.17 -6.30
N ALA A 28 6.82 -4.38 -6.37
CA ALA A 28 8.09 -4.82 -6.94
C ALA A 28 8.77 -5.91 -6.09
N ASP A 29 8.80 -5.74 -4.77
CA ASP A 29 9.42 -6.70 -3.85
C ASP A 29 8.71 -8.07 -3.89
N GLU A 30 7.38 -8.06 -3.86
CA GLU A 30 6.56 -9.26 -3.82
C GLU A 30 6.18 -9.78 -5.22
N HIS A 31 6.71 -9.16 -6.28
CA HIS A 31 6.40 -9.47 -7.69
C HIS A 31 4.89 -9.50 -7.97
N LEU A 32 4.12 -8.64 -7.31
CA LEU A 32 2.68 -8.56 -7.45
C LEU A 32 2.31 -7.90 -8.77
N ASN A 33 1.23 -8.37 -9.39
CA ASN A 33 0.63 -7.67 -10.51
C ASN A 33 -0.11 -6.43 -9.98
N PRO A 34 0.31 -5.20 -10.32
CA PRO A 34 -0.33 -3.96 -9.84
C PRO A 34 -1.77 -3.79 -10.32
N LEU A 35 -2.21 -4.58 -11.31
CA LEU A 35 -3.59 -4.64 -11.80
C LEU A 35 -4.38 -5.84 -11.23
N GLY A 36 -3.76 -6.62 -10.35
CA GLY A 36 -4.36 -7.80 -9.73
C GLY A 36 -5.15 -7.47 -8.44
N PRO A 37 -5.99 -8.41 -7.99
CA PRO A 37 -6.76 -8.24 -6.76
C PRO A 37 -5.87 -8.08 -5.51
N ASP A 38 -4.71 -8.73 -5.48
CA ASP A 38 -3.74 -8.59 -4.38
C ASP A 38 -3.19 -7.17 -4.26
N ALA A 39 -3.01 -6.49 -5.40
CA ALA A 39 -2.58 -5.11 -5.44
C ALA A 39 -3.71 -4.16 -4.98
N GLU A 40 -4.96 -4.43 -5.32
CA GLU A 40 -6.07 -3.64 -4.78
C GLU A 40 -6.15 -3.74 -3.24
N ILE A 41 -5.98 -4.96 -2.70
CA ILE A 41 -5.90 -5.19 -1.24
C ILE A 41 -4.73 -4.43 -0.63
N LEU A 42 -3.56 -4.47 -1.27
CA LEU A 42 -2.37 -3.73 -0.83
C LEU A 42 -2.63 -2.22 -0.81
N ALA A 43 -3.20 -1.65 -1.87
CA ALA A 43 -3.49 -0.23 -1.97
C ALA A 43 -4.45 0.24 -0.86
N VAL A 44 -5.51 -0.53 -0.58
CA VAL A 44 -6.43 -0.26 0.52
C VAL A 44 -5.71 -0.28 1.86
N MET A 45 -4.83 -1.26 2.07
CA MET A 45 -4.08 -1.42 3.31
C MET A 45 -3.08 -0.27 3.53
N VAL A 46 -2.33 0.13 2.50
CA VAL A 46 -1.40 1.27 2.54
C VAL A 46 -2.14 2.53 2.98
N VAL A 47 -3.27 2.84 2.34
CA VAL A 47 -4.05 4.05 2.68
C VAL A 47 -4.66 3.95 4.07
N ALA A 48 -5.14 2.78 4.49
CA ALA A 48 -5.71 2.59 5.82
C ALA A 48 -4.67 2.78 6.93
N ILE A 49 -3.46 2.24 6.76
CA ILE A 49 -2.35 2.42 7.72
C ILE A 49 -1.92 3.88 7.78
N PHE A 50 -1.69 4.49 6.61
CA PHE A 50 -1.26 5.88 6.53
C PHE A 50 -2.26 6.84 7.19
N ARG A 51 -3.56 6.65 6.96
CA ARG A 51 -4.60 7.50 7.58
C ARG A 51 -4.73 7.31 9.09
N ASN A 52 -4.49 6.10 9.59
CA ASN A 52 -4.65 5.81 11.02
C ASN A 52 -3.48 6.34 11.85
N ALA A 53 -2.25 6.30 11.31
CA ALA A 53 -1.06 6.61 12.06
C ALA A 53 -0.32 7.88 11.60
N ARG A 54 -0.68 8.47 10.45
CA ARG A 54 0.05 9.59 9.79
C ARG A 54 1.57 9.38 9.81
N THR A 55 1.98 8.15 9.54
CA THR A 55 3.37 7.69 9.62
C THR A 55 4.17 8.11 8.40
N SER A 56 5.48 8.29 8.59
CA SER A 56 6.41 8.57 7.49
C SER A 56 6.42 7.42 6.45
N GLU A 57 6.92 7.69 5.24
CA GLU A 57 7.01 6.69 4.16
C GLU A 57 7.69 5.39 4.61
N ARG A 58 8.80 5.51 5.34
CA ARG A 58 9.57 4.36 5.83
C ARG A 58 8.78 3.54 6.86
N GLU A 59 8.13 4.21 7.81
CA GLU A 59 7.28 3.54 8.80
C GLU A 59 6.06 2.88 8.14
N LEU A 60 5.50 3.52 7.11
CA LEU A 60 4.41 2.95 6.32
C LEU A 60 4.86 1.67 5.61
N LEU A 61 6.03 1.68 4.97
CA LEU A 61 6.61 0.51 4.32
C LEU A 61 6.85 -0.64 5.31
N GLU A 62 7.46 -0.36 6.46
CA GLU A 62 7.72 -1.36 7.51
C GLU A 62 6.40 -1.94 8.08
N ALA A 63 5.39 -1.11 8.29
CA ALA A 63 4.07 -1.54 8.78
C ALA A 63 3.31 -2.40 7.74
N VAL A 64 3.35 -2.02 6.46
CA VAL A 64 2.74 -2.78 5.36
C VAL A 64 3.41 -4.14 5.23
N ARG A 65 4.75 -4.19 5.17
CA ARG A 65 5.51 -5.46 5.09
C ARG A 65 5.24 -6.36 6.29
N SER A 66 5.23 -5.80 7.50
CA SER A 66 4.93 -6.57 8.74
C SER A 66 3.52 -7.17 8.71
N ARG A 67 2.52 -6.43 8.22
CA ARG A 67 1.15 -6.95 8.07
C ARG A 67 1.06 -8.02 6.98
N ARG A 68 1.71 -7.82 5.83
CA ARG A 68 1.75 -8.81 4.74
C ARG A 68 2.41 -10.12 5.19
N GLN A 69 3.54 -10.05 5.92
CA GLN A 69 4.18 -11.24 6.49
C GLN A 69 3.28 -11.97 7.49
N LYS A 70 2.49 -11.24 8.28
CA LYS A 70 1.53 -11.86 9.20
C LYS A 70 0.40 -12.59 8.44
N VAL A 71 -0.04 -12.06 7.30
CA VAL A 71 -1.07 -12.70 6.45
C VAL A 71 -0.48 -13.90 5.70
N ALA A 72 0.74 -13.80 5.19
CA ALA A 72 1.43 -14.89 4.48
C ALA A 72 1.93 -16.01 5.40
N GLY A 73 2.19 -15.73 6.68
CA GLY A 73 2.58 -16.71 7.69
C GLY A 73 1.43 -17.39 8.42
N SER A 74 0.18 -17.14 8.02
CA SER A 74 -1.02 -17.79 8.57
C SER A 74 -1.50 -18.90 7.63
N ASP A 75 -0.69 -19.95 7.46
CA ASP A 75 -1.10 -21.23 6.88
C ASP A 75 -1.09 -22.28 8.01
N PRO A 76 -2.28 -22.72 8.47
CA PRO A 76 -2.48 -24.06 9.00
C PRO A 76 -3.37 -24.92 8.10
#